data_AF-A0A937W0V2-F1
#
_entry.id   AF-A0A937W0V2-F1
#
_cell.length_a   1.000
_cell.length_b   1.000
_cell.length_c   1.000
_cell.angle_alpha   90.00
_cell.angle_beta   90.00
_cell.angle_gamma   90.00
#
_symmetry.space_group_name_H-M   'P 1'
#
loop_
_entity.id
_entity.type
_entity.pdbx_description
1 polymer ?
#
loop_
_entity_poly.entity_id
_entity_poly.type
_entity_poly.pdbx_seq_one_letter_code
_entity_poly.pdbx_strand_id
1 'polypeptide(L)'
;MLQTVLVANQPNVLDEGDYSALEAIQQRVFVDLDGTRHPLLTAHEVARLSLRRGSLTTDEREAIEKHVVHSFNFLQTIPWTKDLARVPELAGRHHEKLDGSGYPEGLTSADIPLGTRMMTIADIFDALVARDRPYKKALPLDHALRILETEAQAGKIDATLVQVWIESKAWEDIGTY
;
A
#
# COMPACT_ATOMS: atom_id res chain seq x y z
N MET A 1 21.57 13.11 17.65
CA MET A 1 20.21 13.45 18.12
C MET A 1 19.36 14.00 16.97
N LEU A 2 19.55 15.25 16.54
CA LEU A 2 18.73 15.81 15.44
C LEU A 2 18.84 14.98 14.15
N GLN A 3 20.05 14.58 13.75
CA GLN A 3 20.24 13.73 12.57
C GLN A 3 19.48 12.40 12.63
N THR A 4 19.42 11.78 13.82
CA THR A 4 18.68 10.54 14.06
C THR A 4 17.18 10.74 13.80
N VAL A 5 16.61 11.82 14.33
CA VAL A 5 15.19 12.17 14.10
C VAL A 5 14.94 12.50 12.64
N LEU A 6 15.81 13.27 11.99
CA LEU A 6 15.67 13.63 10.58
C LEU A 6 15.70 12.42 9.66
N VAL A 7 16.57 11.44 9.93
CA VAL A 7 16.66 10.19 9.17
C VAL A 7 15.43 9.31 9.41
N ALA A 8 14.99 9.16 10.67
CA ALA A 8 13.79 8.40 11.02
C ALA A 8 12.51 9.01 10.43
N ASN A 9 12.49 10.32 10.21
CA ASN A 9 11.37 11.05 9.60
C ASN A 9 11.43 11.11 8.06
N GLN A 10 12.23 10.27 7.40
CA GLN A 10 12.19 10.09 5.96
C GLN A 10 11.40 8.81 5.60
N PRO A 11 10.55 8.84 4.55
CA PRO A 11 9.80 7.67 4.09
C PRO A 11 10.73 6.68 3.39
N ASN A 12 11.53 5.96 4.17
CA ASN A 12 12.50 4.98 3.73
C ASN A 12 12.19 3.62 4.38
N VAL A 13 12.64 2.53 3.78
CA VAL A 13 12.77 1.27 4.53
C VAL A 13 13.95 1.50 5.47
N LEU A 14 13.68 1.75 6.74
CA LEU A 14 14.73 1.64 7.74
C LEU A 14 15.09 0.14 7.76
N ASP A 15 16.24 -0.23 7.18
CA ASP A 15 16.90 -1.51 7.48
C ASP A 15 16.83 -1.69 8.99
N GLU A 16 16.38 -2.85 9.47
CA GLU A 16 16.07 -3.19 10.87
C GLU A 16 16.86 -2.34 11.88
N GLY A 17 16.38 -1.11 12.08
CA GLY A 17 17.22 -0.08 12.64
C GLY A 17 17.29 -0.28 14.13
N ASP A 18 18.45 -0.04 14.72
CA ASP A 18 18.54 0.03 16.17
C ASP A 18 17.81 1.30 16.67
N TYR A 19 16.56 1.11 17.10
CA TYR A 19 15.70 2.15 17.68
C TYR A 19 16.19 2.62 19.05
N SER A 20 17.24 2.00 19.61
CA SER A 20 17.85 2.42 20.88
C SER A 20 18.23 3.90 20.88
N ALA A 21 18.60 4.45 19.71
CA ALA A 21 18.91 5.86 19.57
C ALA A 21 17.68 6.77 19.77
N LEU A 22 16.49 6.35 19.33
CA LEU A 22 15.24 7.10 19.57
C LEU A 22 14.78 6.95 21.03
N GLU A 23 14.91 5.75 21.61
CA GLU A 23 14.62 5.51 23.03
C GLU A 23 15.52 6.36 23.94
N ALA A 24 16.81 6.46 23.62
CA ALA A 24 17.75 7.32 24.35
C ALA A 24 17.42 8.81 24.24
N ILE A 25 16.79 9.24 23.13
CA ILE A 25 16.31 10.62 22.96
C ILE A 25 15.02 10.83 23.77
N GLN A 26 14.14 9.84 23.83
CA GLN A 26 12.91 9.89 24.64
C GLN A 26 13.18 10.13 26.13
N GLN A 27 14.27 9.56 26.66
CA GLN A 27 14.68 9.74 28.06
C GLN A 27 15.21 11.15 28.37
N ARG A 28 15.46 11.97 27.35
CA ARG A 28 15.88 13.37 27.54
C ARG A 28 14.67 14.26 27.70
N VAL A 29 14.80 15.23 28.60
CA VAL A 29 13.76 16.23 28.85
C VAL A 29 14.31 17.64 28.69
N PHE A 30 13.44 18.58 28.35
CA PHE A 30 13.69 20.01 28.47
C PHE A 30 12.74 20.62 29.50
N VAL A 31 13.04 21.85 29.92
CA VAL A 31 12.22 22.62 30.85
C VAL A 31 11.66 23.81 30.08
N ASP A 32 10.35 24.00 30.12
CA ASP A 32 9.71 25.16 29.50
C ASP A 32 9.86 26.43 30.36
N LEU A 33 9.27 27.54 29.90
CA LEU A 33 9.32 28.83 30.60
C LEU A 33 8.62 28.81 31.97
N ASP A 34 7.70 27.85 32.19
CA ASP A 34 6.93 27.69 33.42
C ASP A 34 7.61 26.72 34.41
N GLY A 35 8.78 26.18 34.05
CA GLY A 35 9.51 25.22 34.88
C GLY A 35 9.02 23.76 34.72
N THR A 36 8.12 23.49 33.79
CA THR A 36 7.57 22.15 33.55
C THR A 36 8.54 21.32 32.72
N ARG A 37 8.75 20.07 33.12
CA ARG A 37 9.61 19.11 32.41
C ARG A 37 8.84 18.41 31.31
N HIS A 38 9.35 18.50 30.08
CA HIS A 38 8.77 17.86 28.90
C HIS A 38 9.78 16.91 28.26
N PRO A 39 9.37 15.73 27.80
CA PRO A 39 10.26 14.88 27.03
C PRO A 39 10.63 15.55 25.69
N LEU A 40 11.83 15.29 25.19
CA LEU A 40 12.23 15.78 23.85
C LEU A 40 11.44 15.10 22.74
N LEU A 41 11.03 13.85 22.94
CA LEU A 41 10.10 13.13 22.08
C LEU A 41 9.05 12.44 22.96
N THR A 42 7.79 12.62 22.63
CA THR A 42 6.69 11.89 23.25
C THR A 42 6.72 10.40 22.86
N ALA A 43 6.07 9.55 23.65
CA ALA A 43 5.90 8.13 23.29
C ALA A 43 5.21 7.96 21.93
N HIS A 44 4.27 8.85 21.60
CA HIS A 44 3.58 8.87 20.31
C HIS A 44 4.53 9.17 19.14
N GLU A 45 5.43 10.15 19.30
CA GLU A 45 6.41 10.49 18.27
C GLU A 45 7.45 9.38 18.10
N VAL A 46 7.91 8.76 19.18
CA VAL A 46 8.84 7.62 19.09
C VAL A 46 8.20 6.46 18.33
N ALA A 47 6.93 6.13 18.61
CA ALA A 47 6.21 5.08 17.89
C ALA A 47 6.13 5.34 16.39
N ARG A 48 5.86 6.59 15.99
CA ARG A 48 5.78 7.01 14.57
C ARG A 48 7.14 7.08 13.88
N LEU A 49 8.19 7.49 14.59
CA LEU A 49 9.57 7.51 14.06
C LEU A 49 10.19 6.11 14.01
N SER A 50 9.58 5.13 14.69
CA SER A 50 10.06 3.74 14.74
C SER A 50 9.36 2.81 13.73
N LEU A 51 8.65 3.36 12.74
CA LEU A 51 8.00 2.56 11.71
C LEU A 51 9.05 1.87 10.83
N ARG A 52 8.98 0.53 10.76
CA ARG A 52 9.94 -0.30 10.00
C ARG A 52 9.77 -0.18 8.48
N ARG A 53 8.53 -0.03 8.00
CA ARG A 53 8.21 0.01 6.58
C ARG A 53 7.08 0.98 6.28
N GLY A 54 7.33 1.86 5.32
CA GLY A 54 6.37 2.88 4.91
C GLY A 54 6.22 3.99 5.96
N SER A 55 5.15 4.77 5.83
CA SER A 55 4.89 5.96 6.64
C SER A 55 3.61 5.88 7.47
N LEU A 56 3.01 4.69 7.54
CA LEU A 56 1.72 4.48 8.18
C LEU A 56 1.90 3.62 9.42
N THR A 57 1.32 4.07 10.52
CA THR A 57 1.06 3.22 11.68
C THR A 57 0.08 2.10 11.32
N THR A 58 -0.04 1.09 12.18
CA THR A 58 -1.03 0.01 12.01
C THR A 58 -2.44 0.57 11.88
N ASP A 59 -2.85 1.46 12.79
CA ASP A 59 -4.19 2.06 12.78
C ASP A 59 -4.44 2.89 11.51
N GLU A 60 -3.44 3.66 11.04
CA GLU A 60 -3.55 4.43 9.80
C GLU A 60 -3.63 3.51 8.57
N ARG A 61 -2.90 2.39 8.59
CA ARG A 61 -2.97 1.37 7.53
C ARG A 61 -4.36 0.73 7.50
N GLU A 62 -4.88 0.27 8.63
CA GLU A 62 -6.23 -0.29 8.74
C GLU A 62 -7.30 0.71 8.28
N ALA A 63 -7.13 1.99 8.60
CA ALA A 63 -8.05 3.03 8.16
C ALA A 63 -8.03 3.22 6.64
N ILE A 64 -6.86 3.18 6.01
CA ILE A 64 -6.72 3.30 4.55
C ILE A 64 -7.25 2.04 3.85
N GLU A 65 -6.96 0.85 4.37
CA GLU A 65 -7.41 -0.41 3.79
C GLU A 65 -8.94 -0.53 3.76
N LYS A 66 -9.66 0.13 4.67
CA LYS A 66 -11.14 0.21 4.66
C LYS A 66 -11.75 0.83 3.40
N HIS A 67 -10.98 1.52 2.55
CA HIS A 67 -11.53 2.13 1.33
C HIS A 67 -12.18 1.11 0.39
N VAL A 68 -11.69 -0.14 0.34
CA VAL A 68 -12.32 -1.20 -0.48
C VAL A 68 -13.66 -1.62 0.08
N VAL A 69 -13.79 -1.69 1.41
CA VAL A 69 -15.05 -2.00 2.10
C VAL A 69 -16.05 -0.88 1.90
N HIS A 70 -15.61 0.38 2.03
CA HIS A 70 -16.46 1.54 1.79
C HIS A 70 -16.93 1.60 0.32
N SER A 71 -16.03 1.34 -0.63
CA SER A 71 -16.35 1.27 -2.06
C SER A 71 -17.34 0.15 -2.36
N PHE A 72 -17.10 -1.05 -1.83
CA PHE A 72 -18.02 -2.19 -1.95
C PHE A 72 -19.42 -1.84 -1.45
N ASN A 73 -19.53 -1.33 -0.22
CA ASN A 73 -20.82 -0.97 0.40
C ASN A 73 -21.55 0.10 -0.41
N PHE A 74 -20.82 1.11 -0.91
CA PHE A 74 -21.41 2.14 -1.77
C PHE A 74 -21.91 1.55 -3.10
N LEU A 75 -21.08 0.77 -3.78
CA LEU A 75 -21.41 0.18 -5.09
C LEU A 75 -22.58 -0.81 -4.99
N GLN A 76 -22.77 -1.48 -3.85
CA GLN A 76 -23.93 -2.34 -3.59
C GLN A 76 -25.27 -1.57 -3.58
N THR A 77 -25.27 -0.26 -3.36
CA THR A 77 -26.49 0.56 -3.38
C THR A 77 -26.97 0.89 -4.80
N ILE A 78 -26.14 0.66 -5.82
CA ILE A 78 -26.42 0.99 -7.21
C ILE A 78 -27.20 -0.16 -7.86
N PRO A 79 -28.32 0.10 -8.56
CA PRO A 79 -29.07 -0.93 -9.27
C PRO A 79 -28.37 -1.32 -10.58
N TRP A 80 -27.36 -2.17 -10.49
CA TRP A 80 -26.60 -2.64 -11.64
C TRP A 80 -27.45 -3.46 -12.62
N THR A 81 -27.14 -3.35 -13.91
CA THR A 81 -27.61 -4.30 -14.91
C THR A 81 -26.96 -5.67 -14.68
N LYS A 82 -27.53 -6.74 -15.25
CA LYS A 82 -27.00 -8.10 -15.08
C LYS A 82 -25.52 -8.22 -15.46
N ASP A 83 -25.12 -7.52 -16.52
CA ASP A 83 -23.74 -7.56 -17.04
C ASP A 83 -22.73 -6.86 -16.11
N LEU A 84 -23.20 -5.95 -15.23
CA LEU A 84 -22.38 -5.19 -14.30
C LEU A 84 -22.61 -5.58 -12.83
N ALA A 85 -23.41 -6.60 -12.56
CA ALA A 85 -23.78 -7.01 -11.20
C ALA A 85 -22.57 -7.39 -10.32
N ARG A 86 -21.42 -7.69 -10.94
CA ARG A 86 -20.19 -8.07 -10.26
C ARG A 86 -19.27 -6.90 -9.94
N VAL A 87 -19.54 -5.69 -10.43
CA VAL A 87 -18.69 -4.51 -10.18
C VAL A 87 -18.39 -4.28 -8.68
N PRO A 88 -19.37 -4.38 -7.75
CA PRO A 88 -19.07 -4.25 -6.33
C PRO A 88 -18.04 -5.29 -5.86
N GLU A 89 -18.22 -6.56 -6.21
CA GLU A 89 -17.32 -7.66 -5.85
C GLU A 89 -15.89 -7.41 -6.36
N LEU A 90 -15.75 -7.02 -7.62
CA LEU A 90 -14.44 -6.76 -8.24
C LEU A 90 -13.72 -5.62 -7.51
N ALA A 91 -14.43 -4.51 -7.27
CA ALA A 91 -13.88 -3.35 -6.58
C ALA A 91 -13.59 -3.61 -5.09
N GLY A 92 -14.40 -4.42 -4.41
CA GLY A 92 -14.21 -4.74 -2.99
C GLY A 92 -13.02 -5.67 -2.72
N ARG A 93 -12.60 -6.45 -3.73
CA ARG A 93 -11.61 -7.53 -3.58
C ARG A 93 -10.31 -7.31 -4.35
N HIS A 94 -10.14 -6.18 -5.05
CA HIS A 94 -8.97 -5.97 -5.91
C HIS A 94 -7.63 -5.88 -5.18
N HIS A 95 -7.62 -5.78 -3.84
CA HIS A 95 -6.41 -5.87 -3.01
C HIS A 95 -6.17 -7.25 -2.39
N GLU A 96 -7.03 -8.23 -2.66
CA GLU A 96 -6.79 -9.63 -2.29
C GLU A 96 -5.59 -10.21 -3.05
N LYS A 97 -4.90 -11.17 -2.44
CA LYS A 97 -3.71 -11.83 -2.99
C LYS A 97 -3.88 -13.33 -2.97
N LEU A 98 -3.35 -14.02 -3.97
CA LEU A 98 -3.56 -15.47 -4.13
C LEU A 98 -3.05 -16.31 -2.96
N ASP A 99 -2.06 -15.79 -2.21
CA ASP A 99 -1.44 -16.41 -1.04
C ASP A 99 -2.16 -16.10 0.29
N GLY A 100 -3.25 -15.32 0.27
CA GLY A 100 -3.98 -14.91 1.47
C GLY A 100 -3.36 -13.72 2.23
N SER A 101 -2.29 -13.11 1.71
CA SER A 101 -1.66 -11.94 2.34
C SER A 101 -2.40 -10.61 2.05
N GLY A 102 -3.45 -10.66 1.24
CA GLY A 102 -4.27 -9.51 0.87
C GLY A 102 -5.34 -9.14 1.89
N TYR A 103 -6.17 -8.17 1.51
CA TYR A 103 -7.25 -7.63 2.34
C TYR A 103 -8.45 -7.28 1.43
N PRO A 104 -9.69 -7.19 1.98
CA PRO A 104 -10.05 -7.17 3.40
C PRO A 104 -10.40 -8.53 4.02
N GLU A 105 -10.69 -9.56 3.23
CA GLU A 105 -11.17 -10.86 3.68
C GLU A 105 -10.03 -11.89 3.83
N GLY A 106 -8.86 -11.64 3.22
CA GLY A 106 -7.71 -12.56 3.27
C GLY A 106 -7.96 -13.80 2.42
N LEU A 107 -8.57 -13.62 1.25
CA LEU A 107 -8.97 -14.69 0.35
C LEU A 107 -7.75 -15.39 -0.25
N THR A 108 -7.91 -16.66 -0.57
CA THR A 108 -6.89 -17.41 -1.30
C THR A 108 -7.27 -17.57 -2.77
N SER A 109 -6.34 -18.09 -3.58
CA SER A 109 -6.58 -18.35 -5.00
C SER A 109 -7.91 -19.06 -5.29
N ALA A 110 -8.38 -19.99 -4.46
CA ALA A 110 -9.64 -20.71 -4.68
C ALA A 110 -10.87 -19.78 -4.70
N ASP A 111 -10.82 -18.67 -3.96
CA ASP A 111 -11.97 -17.79 -3.69
C ASP A 111 -11.91 -16.49 -4.49
N ILE A 112 -10.76 -16.14 -5.05
CA ILE A 112 -10.57 -14.90 -5.82
C ILE A 112 -11.00 -15.12 -7.28
N PRO A 113 -12.08 -14.47 -7.76
CA PRO A 113 -12.55 -14.65 -9.13
C PRO A 113 -11.57 -14.08 -10.16
N LEU A 114 -11.61 -14.63 -11.38
CA LEU A 114 -10.73 -14.20 -12.49
C LEU A 114 -10.75 -12.69 -12.73
N GLY A 115 -11.93 -12.07 -12.73
CA GLY A 115 -12.08 -10.63 -12.91
C GLY A 115 -11.33 -9.80 -11.86
N THR A 116 -11.35 -10.24 -10.61
CA THR A 116 -10.65 -9.58 -9.51
C THR A 116 -9.14 -9.71 -9.71
N ARG A 117 -8.64 -10.90 -10.08
CA ARG A 117 -7.21 -11.11 -10.36
C ARG A 117 -6.70 -10.21 -11.49
N MET A 118 -7.48 -10.06 -12.56
CA MET A 118 -7.17 -9.15 -13.66
C MET A 118 -7.13 -7.69 -13.19
N MET A 119 -8.14 -7.26 -12.41
CA MET A 119 -8.20 -5.91 -11.84
C MET A 119 -7.02 -5.62 -10.91
N THR A 120 -6.64 -6.58 -10.05
CA THR A 120 -5.48 -6.46 -9.15
C THR A 120 -4.19 -6.21 -9.93
N ILE A 121 -3.97 -6.90 -11.05
CA ILE A 121 -2.78 -6.71 -11.89
C ILE A 121 -2.78 -5.31 -12.53
N ALA A 122 -3.93 -4.91 -13.09
CA ALA A 122 -4.10 -3.60 -13.70
C ALA A 122 -3.89 -2.46 -12.69
N ASP A 123 -4.46 -2.57 -11.49
CA ASP A 123 -4.34 -1.58 -10.41
C ASP A 123 -2.89 -1.44 -9.92
N ILE A 124 -2.19 -2.57 -9.71
CA ILE A 124 -0.76 -2.53 -9.34
C ILE A 124 0.05 -1.84 -10.44
N PHE A 125 -0.16 -2.22 -11.70
CA PHE A 125 0.57 -1.64 -12.81
C PHE A 125 0.35 -0.13 -12.89
N ASP A 126 -0.90 0.31 -12.91
CA ASP A 126 -1.27 1.72 -13.00
C ASP A 126 -0.67 2.51 -11.82
N ALA A 127 -0.76 1.98 -10.60
CA ALA A 127 -0.16 2.59 -9.41
C ALA A 127 1.37 2.74 -9.47
N LEU A 128 2.07 1.88 -10.23
CA LEU A 128 3.52 1.93 -10.40
C LEU A 128 3.96 2.93 -11.48
N VAL A 129 3.18 3.11 -12.54
CA VAL A 129 3.52 3.96 -13.69
C VAL A 129 2.81 5.33 -13.67
N ALA A 130 1.86 5.54 -12.77
CA ALA A 130 1.13 6.79 -12.59
C ALA A 130 2.09 7.98 -12.39
N ARG A 131 1.94 9.02 -13.22
CA ARG A 131 2.81 10.22 -13.26
C ARG A 131 2.37 11.34 -12.34
N ASP A 132 1.13 11.27 -11.86
CA ASP A 132 0.41 12.33 -11.16
C ASP A 132 0.52 12.25 -9.63
N ARG A 133 1.23 11.26 -9.09
CA ARG A 133 1.45 11.14 -7.63
C ARG A 133 2.48 12.17 -7.16
N PRO A 134 2.11 13.17 -6.32
CA PRO A 134 3.00 14.27 -5.92
C PRO A 134 4.28 13.81 -5.20
N TYR A 135 4.24 12.62 -4.60
CA TYR A 135 5.28 12.07 -3.73
C TYR A 135 6.08 10.93 -4.37
N LYS A 136 5.77 10.51 -5.60
CA LYS A 136 6.45 9.37 -6.25
C LYS A 136 6.58 9.60 -7.74
N LYS A 137 7.82 9.61 -8.25
CA LYS A 137 8.06 9.59 -9.69
C LYS A 137 7.57 8.25 -10.26
N ALA A 138 6.87 8.30 -11.40
CA ALA A 138 6.50 7.12 -12.16
C ALA A 138 7.73 6.22 -12.37
N LEU A 139 7.55 4.92 -12.14
CA LEU A 139 8.61 3.97 -12.43
C LEU A 139 8.76 3.78 -13.95
N PRO A 140 9.98 3.53 -14.44
CA PRO A 140 10.19 3.02 -15.78
C PRO A 140 9.33 1.77 -16.04
N LEU A 141 8.84 1.62 -17.28
CA LEU A 141 7.97 0.52 -17.66
C LEU A 141 8.59 -0.85 -17.36
N ASP A 142 9.87 -1.04 -17.69
CA ASP A 142 10.60 -2.28 -17.44
C ASP A 142 10.68 -2.62 -15.94
N HIS A 143 10.77 -1.61 -15.08
CA HIS A 143 10.72 -1.78 -13.62
C HIS A 143 9.32 -2.19 -13.14
N ALA A 144 8.27 -1.57 -13.67
CA ALA A 144 6.89 -1.93 -13.32
C ALA A 144 6.57 -3.39 -13.70
N LEU A 145 6.97 -3.81 -14.91
CA LEU A 145 6.79 -5.19 -15.37
C LEU A 145 7.58 -6.20 -14.52
N ARG A 146 8.83 -5.89 -14.18
CA ARG A 146 9.65 -6.74 -13.30
C ARG A 146 9.03 -6.92 -11.91
N ILE A 147 8.37 -5.89 -11.38
CA ILE A 147 7.65 -5.98 -10.10
C ILE A 147 6.48 -6.95 -10.22
N LEU A 148 5.68 -6.88 -11.30
CA LEU A 148 4.59 -7.83 -11.53
C LEU A 148 5.10 -9.28 -11.63
N GLU A 149 6.18 -9.50 -12.39
CA GLU A 149 6.80 -10.83 -12.50
C GLU A 149 7.29 -11.34 -11.14
N THR A 150 7.89 -10.47 -10.32
CA THR A 150 8.38 -10.83 -8.98
C THR A 150 7.23 -11.20 -8.04
N GLU A 151 6.14 -10.43 -8.05
CA GLU A 151 4.95 -10.70 -7.23
C GLU A 151 4.23 -11.98 -7.69
N ALA A 152 4.24 -12.27 -8.99
CA ALA A 152 3.73 -13.52 -9.54
C ALA A 152 4.58 -14.73 -9.13
N GLN A 153 5.91 -14.62 -9.20
CA GLN A 153 6.84 -15.65 -8.73
C GLN A 153 6.71 -15.91 -7.23
N ALA A 154 6.39 -14.87 -6.44
CA ALA A 154 6.08 -14.98 -5.02
C ALA A 154 4.70 -15.59 -4.75
N GLY A 155 3.90 -15.90 -5.77
CA GLY A 155 2.58 -16.51 -5.62
C GLY A 155 1.49 -15.56 -5.14
N LYS A 156 1.71 -14.24 -5.19
CA LYS A 156 0.75 -13.24 -4.71
C LYS A 156 -0.27 -12.82 -5.75
N ILE A 157 0.12 -12.83 -7.02
CA ILE A 157 -0.73 -12.51 -8.18
C ILE A 157 -0.62 -13.61 -9.24
N ASP A 158 -1.59 -13.66 -10.14
CA ASP A 158 -1.74 -14.76 -11.08
C ASP A 158 -0.69 -14.69 -12.20
N ALA A 159 0.25 -15.64 -12.21
CA ALA A 159 1.37 -15.66 -13.15
C ALA A 159 0.92 -15.77 -14.61
N THR A 160 -0.13 -16.55 -14.89
CA THR A 160 -0.68 -16.67 -16.24
C THR A 160 -1.27 -15.35 -16.69
N LEU A 161 -2.04 -14.66 -15.84
CA LEU A 161 -2.58 -13.35 -16.18
C LEU A 161 -1.51 -12.26 -16.32
N VAL A 162 -0.42 -12.31 -15.54
CA VAL A 162 0.72 -11.41 -15.72
C VAL A 162 1.37 -11.62 -17.10
N GLN A 163 1.52 -12.87 -17.54
CA GLN A 163 2.02 -13.16 -18.88
C GLN A 163 1.08 -12.60 -19.96
N VAL A 164 -0.23 -12.84 -19.85
CA VAL A 164 -1.22 -12.28 -20.78
C VAL A 164 -1.15 -10.75 -20.81
N TRP A 165 -1.07 -10.10 -19.65
CA TRP A 165 -0.93 -8.64 -19.54
C TRP A 165 0.29 -8.14 -20.30
N ILE A 166 1.45 -8.78 -20.11
CA ILE A 166 2.72 -8.41 -20.78
C ILE A 166 2.63 -8.60 -22.28
N GLU A 167 2.11 -9.74 -22.73
CA GLU A 167 1.99 -10.08 -24.15
C GLU A 167 0.97 -9.19 -24.87
N SER A 168 -0.16 -8.89 -24.22
CA SER A 168 -1.21 -8.07 -24.80
C SER A 168 -0.85 -6.59 -24.83
N LYS A 169 0.11 -6.15 -24.02
CA LYS A 169 0.49 -4.73 -23.88
C LYS A 169 -0.72 -3.84 -23.63
N ALA A 170 -1.65 -4.29 -22.79
CA ALA A 170 -2.94 -3.62 -22.59
C ALA A 170 -2.83 -2.16 -22.12
N TRP A 171 -1.66 -1.74 -21.61
CA TRP A 171 -1.36 -0.36 -21.24
C TRP A 171 -1.04 0.57 -22.44
N GLU A 172 -0.67 0.03 -23.60
CA GLU A 172 -0.38 0.83 -24.81
C GLU A 172 -1.68 1.38 -25.44
N ASP A 173 -2.78 0.63 -25.34
CA ASP A 173 -4.09 1.00 -25.89
C ASP A 173 -4.89 2.01 -25.04
N ILE A 174 -4.35 2.45 -23.90
CA ILE A 174 -5.00 3.45 -23.03
C ILE A 174 -4.89 4.89 -23.63
N GLY A 175 -4.25 5.04 -24.80
CA GLY A 175 -4.10 6.30 -25.52
C GLY A 175 -5.07 6.48 -26.69
N THR A 176 -6.28 6.98 -26.44
CA THR A 176 -6.99 8.02 -27.25
C THR A 176 -8.40 8.25 -26.68
N TYR A 177 -8.52 9.17 -25.72
CA TYR A 177 -9.73 9.97 -25.51
C TYR A 177 -9.32 11.43 -25.33
#